data_AF-A0A414T991-F1
#
_entry.id   AF-A0A414T991-F1
#
_cell.length_a   1.000
_cell.length_b   1.000
_cell.length_c   1.000
_cell.angle_alpha   90.00
_cell.angle_beta   90.00
_cell.angle_gamma   90.00
#
_symmetry.space_group_name_H-M   'P 1'
#
loop_
_entity.id
_entity.type
_entity.pdbx_description
1 polymer ?
#
loop_
_entity_poly.entity_id
_entity_poly.type
_entity_poly.pdbx_seq_one_letter_code
_entity_poly.pdbx_strand_id
1 'polypeptide(L)'
;MLKDMEKNNIKLIEKPNGHMLVLGQSGAGKTYFMCRRMEEDRNNGKNILVFDYSGSYTRKEFEKNKFCKLNEMSYINPSERSFKWKFRGNEIENAISGVLIRVLPVCSVYQIKLLREAITKVFVEFGKFNLTQLVTMLEKMLNTKVDATDRENITHLLTRLSPFSELTEISVVTAGGEEKNVKISPIIVIQLSNYLEIQKKFLLNFFVELLWEEIKQRRYRADILIFDEFQHLNLKEESAVSALLREGRKYDVSVYAASQFIGKKERANVETLMQAGNKIFFHPTENEMRDVARWINPQNQNQWMRILNNLSVGQAVVKGCYYINNRPRVCKKPIICSVQEVTE
;
A
#
# COMPACT_ATOMS: atom_id res chain seq x y z
N MET A 1 8.80 16.22 14.99
CA MET A 1 9.39 14.93 14.57
C MET A 1 10.82 15.04 14.05
N LEU A 2 11.12 15.88 13.05
CA LEU A 2 12.46 15.93 12.44
C LEU A 2 13.27 17.13 12.94
N LYS A 3 14.56 16.92 13.18
CA LYS A 3 15.52 17.99 13.43
C LYS A 3 16.68 17.93 12.45
N ASP A 4 17.15 19.07 11.96
CA ASP A 4 18.41 19.10 11.21
C ASP A 4 19.63 18.93 12.13
N MET A 5 20.82 18.92 11.53
CA MET A 5 22.08 18.77 12.27
C MET A 5 22.39 19.95 13.20
N GLU A 6 21.72 21.09 13.03
CA GLU A 6 21.81 22.28 13.89
C GLU A 6 20.71 22.29 14.98
N LYS A 7 19.93 21.20 15.08
CA LYS A 7 18.80 21.02 16.01
C LYS A 7 17.58 21.91 15.71
N ASN A 8 17.50 22.52 14.52
CA ASN A 8 16.30 23.23 14.07
C ASN A 8 15.19 22.22 13.74
N ASN A 9 13.93 22.59 14.04
CA ASN A 9 12.77 21.77 13.72
C ASN A 9 12.47 21.83 12.22
N ILE A 10 12.34 20.66 11.59
CA ILE A 10 11.99 20.51 10.18
C ILE A 10 10.55 20.01 10.06
N LYS A 11 9.69 20.81 9.42
CA LYS A 11 8.29 20.48 9.16
C LYS A 11 8.08 20.25 7.67
N LEU A 12 7.74 19.03 7.28
CA LEU A 12 7.46 18.68 5.88
C LEU A 12 6.18 19.40 5.40
N ILE A 13 6.17 19.78 4.14
CA ILE A 13 5.01 20.37 3.47
C ILE A 13 4.32 19.28 2.65
N GLU A 14 3.03 19.09 2.90
CA GLU A 14 2.21 18.05 2.28
C GLU A 14 1.37 18.57 1.10
N LYS A 15 1.25 19.88 0.93
CA LYS A 15 0.49 20.48 -0.18
C LYS A 15 1.42 21.11 -1.22
N PRO A 16 1.13 20.97 -2.52
CA PRO A 16 -0.01 20.27 -3.11
C PRO A 16 0.16 18.74 -3.23
N ASN A 17 1.30 18.20 -2.82
CA ASN A 17 1.65 16.79 -3.04
C ASN A 17 2.06 16.09 -1.73
N GLY A 18 1.13 15.35 -1.14
CA GLY A 18 1.33 14.69 0.15
C GLY A 18 1.99 13.32 0.04
N HIS A 19 2.21 12.79 -1.17
CA HIS A 19 2.85 11.48 -1.32
C HIS A 19 4.28 11.52 -0.74
N MET A 20 4.66 10.43 -0.09
CA MET A 20 5.96 10.27 0.56
C MET A 20 6.60 8.96 0.15
N LEU A 21 7.89 9.01 -0.21
CA LEU A 21 8.72 7.83 -0.45
C LEU A 21 9.77 7.72 0.64
N VAL A 22 9.85 6.56 1.30
CA VAL A 22 10.82 6.28 2.37
C VAL A 22 11.67 5.08 1.96
N LEU A 23 12.99 5.28 1.85
CA LEU A 23 13.95 4.24 1.47
C LEU A 23 15.07 4.12 2.49
N GLY A 24 15.65 2.92 2.60
CA GLY A 24 16.85 2.64 3.38
C GLY A 24 16.88 1.22 3.89
N GLN A 25 18.06 0.70 4.23
CA GLN A 25 18.26 -0.69 4.64
C GLN A 25 17.45 -1.09 5.89
N SER A 26 17.36 -2.40 6.15
CA SER A 26 16.77 -2.92 7.38
C SER A 26 17.44 -2.30 8.62
N GLY A 27 16.66 -2.00 9.65
CA GLY A 27 17.17 -1.38 10.89
C GLY A 27 17.56 0.10 10.82
N ALA A 28 17.49 0.77 9.66
CA ALA A 28 17.93 2.16 9.54
C ALA A 28 17.02 3.22 10.21
N GLY A 29 15.82 2.84 10.66
CA GLY A 29 14.87 3.74 11.34
C GLY A 29 13.60 4.10 10.55
N LYS A 30 13.34 3.44 9.40
CA LYS A 30 12.15 3.69 8.56
C LYS A 30 10.83 3.55 9.31
N THR A 31 10.60 2.42 9.97
CA THR A 31 9.36 2.12 10.70
C THR A 31 9.14 3.10 11.85
N TYR A 32 10.22 3.45 12.55
CA TYR A 32 10.18 4.45 13.61
C TYR A 32 9.73 5.82 13.09
N PHE A 33 10.32 6.27 11.98
CA PHE A 33 9.90 7.50 11.28
C PHE A 33 8.44 7.46 10.87
N MET A 34 7.99 6.35 10.29
CA MET A 34 6.59 6.17 9.87
C MET A 34 5.63 6.23 11.06
N CYS A 35 5.99 5.65 12.21
CA CYS A 35 5.22 5.77 13.45
C CYS A 35 5.06 7.23 13.89
N ARG A 36 6.17 7.98 13.97
CA ARG A 36 6.14 9.42 14.32
C ARG A 36 5.31 10.23 13.32
N ARG A 37 5.43 9.90 12.03
CA ARG A 37 4.66 10.55 10.97
C ARG A 37 3.16 10.31 11.12
N MET A 38 2.77 9.06 11.38
CA MET A 38 1.38 8.68 11.64
C MET A 38 0.80 9.43 12.86
N GLU A 39 1.58 9.62 13.92
CA GLU A 39 1.15 10.41 15.09
C GLU A 39 0.88 11.88 14.73
N GLU A 40 1.78 12.52 13.97
CA GLU A 40 1.59 13.89 13.49
C GLU A 40 0.34 14.00 12.60
N ASP A 41 0.14 13.04 11.68
CA ASP A 41 -1.04 13.00 10.81
C ASP A 41 -2.34 12.81 11.59
N ARG A 42 -2.32 11.94 12.60
CA ARG A 42 -3.47 11.75 13.50
C ARG A 42 -3.78 12.99 14.32
N ASN A 43 -2.77 13.68 14.83
CA ASN A 43 -2.96 14.95 15.53
C ASN A 43 -3.57 16.02 14.61
N ASN A 44 -3.36 15.91 13.29
CA ASN A 44 -4.00 16.74 12.27
C ASN A 44 -5.36 16.19 11.78
N GLY A 45 -5.92 15.17 12.46
CA GLY A 45 -7.24 14.62 12.17
C GLY A 45 -7.32 13.68 10.96
N LYS A 46 -6.18 13.22 10.42
CA LYS A 46 -6.12 12.43 9.17
C LYS A 46 -6.43 10.96 9.38
N ASN A 47 -7.26 10.34 8.54
CA ASN A 47 -7.50 8.90 8.60
C ASN A 47 -6.41 8.13 7.84
N ILE A 48 -5.92 7.05 8.45
CA ILE A 48 -4.76 6.28 7.99
C ILE A 48 -5.15 4.82 7.77
N LEU A 49 -4.86 4.29 6.59
CA LEU A 49 -4.95 2.87 6.29
C LEU A 49 -3.56 2.32 5.98
N VAL A 50 -3.14 1.32 6.75
CA VAL A 50 -1.85 0.65 6.62
C VAL A 50 -2.06 -0.75 6.05
N PHE A 51 -1.34 -1.06 4.97
CA PHE A 51 -1.17 -2.42 4.50
C PHE A 51 0.19 -2.93 4.99
N ASP A 52 0.17 -3.75 6.03
CA ASP A 52 1.37 -4.31 6.64
C ASP A 52 1.76 -5.61 5.93
N TYR A 53 2.73 -5.50 5.02
CA TYR A 53 3.23 -6.64 4.26
C TYR A 53 4.24 -7.48 5.04
N SER A 54 5.07 -6.83 5.87
CA SER A 54 6.24 -7.43 6.50
C SER A 54 6.03 -7.84 7.96
N GLY A 55 5.01 -7.29 8.63
CA GLY A 55 4.82 -7.41 10.08
C GLY A 55 5.44 -6.25 10.87
N SER A 56 5.92 -5.20 10.18
CA SER A 56 6.53 -4.02 10.82
C SER A 56 5.54 -3.14 11.57
N TYR A 57 4.24 -3.35 11.38
CA TYR A 57 3.15 -2.61 12.02
C TYR A 57 2.27 -3.54 12.86
N THR A 58 2.84 -4.61 13.40
CA THR A 58 2.20 -5.42 14.46
C THR A 58 2.05 -4.59 15.75
N ARG A 59 1.12 -5.00 16.62
CA ARG A 59 0.93 -4.36 17.93
C ARG A 59 2.24 -4.32 18.74
N LYS A 60 3.00 -5.42 18.74
CA LYS A 60 4.31 -5.54 19.39
C LYS A 60 5.32 -4.52 18.85
N GLU A 61 5.38 -4.34 17.53
CA GLU A 61 6.28 -3.34 16.93
C GLU A 61 5.83 -1.91 17.24
N PHE A 62 4.53 -1.60 17.26
CA PHE A 62 4.06 -0.28 17.71
C PHE A 62 4.42 0.00 19.18
N GLU A 63 4.25 -0.98 20.07
CA GLU A 63 4.63 -0.87 21.49
C GLU A 63 6.15 -0.63 21.63
N LYS A 64 6.97 -1.39 20.91
CA LYS A 64 8.43 -1.21 20.85
C LYS A 64 8.83 0.18 20.33
N ASN A 65 8.09 0.71 19.35
CA ASN A 65 8.31 2.05 18.80
C ASN A 65 7.68 3.16 19.66
N LYS A 66 7.15 2.84 20.86
CA LYS A 66 6.46 3.75 21.77
C LYS A 66 5.36 4.57 21.07
N PHE A 67 4.57 3.92 20.22
CA PHE A 67 3.54 4.59 19.42
C PHE A 67 2.38 5.08 20.29
N CYS A 68 2.07 6.38 20.25
CA CYS A 68 1.16 7.01 21.20
C CYS A 68 -0.33 6.91 20.82
N LYS A 69 -0.69 6.39 19.64
CA LYS A 69 -2.08 6.35 19.14
C LYS A 69 -2.67 4.94 19.07
N LEU A 70 -2.15 4.00 19.88
CA LEU A 70 -2.61 2.60 19.92
C LEU A 70 -4.13 2.48 20.17
N ASN A 71 -4.70 3.33 21.03
CA ASN A 71 -6.13 3.30 21.37
C ASN A 71 -7.04 3.77 20.22
N GLU A 72 -6.48 4.37 19.17
CA GLU A 72 -7.19 4.81 17.97
C GLU A 72 -7.09 3.79 16.81
N MET A 73 -6.43 2.65 17.04
CA MET A 73 -6.16 1.65 16.00
C MET A 73 -7.19 0.53 15.98
N SER A 74 -7.49 0.06 14.77
CA SER A 74 -8.08 -1.27 14.54
C SER A 74 -7.08 -2.13 13.79
N TYR A 75 -6.73 -3.25 14.41
CA TYR A 75 -5.83 -4.23 13.82
C TYR A 75 -6.64 -5.37 13.22
N ILE A 76 -6.44 -5.63 11.92
CA ILE A 76 -7.17 -6.64 11.17
C ILE A 76 -6.14 -7.65 10.65
N ASN A 77 -6.19 -8.87 11.18
CA ASN A 77 -5.40 -9.98 10.65
C ASN A 77 -6.34 -11.02 10.02
N PRO A 78 -6.48 -11.04 8.68
CA PRO A 78 -7.33 -11.99 8.00
C PRO A 78 -6.88 -13.45 8.14
N SER A 79 -5.64 -13.71 8.59
CA SER A 79 -5.17 -15.09 8.83
C SER A 79 -5.64 -15.67 10.16
N GLU A 80 -6.08 -14.82 11.10
CA GLU A 80 -6.49 -15.23 12.45
C GLU A 80 -8.00 -15.23 12.64
N ARG A 81 -8.73 -14.45 11.83
CA ARG A 81 -10.18 -14.31 11.93
C ARG A 81 -10.80 -13.92 10.59
N SER A 82 -12.07 -14.24 10.44
CA SER A 82 -12.86 -13.83 9.27
C SER A 82 -12.79 -12.32 9.05
N PHE A 83 -12.41 -11.94 7.83
CA PHE A 83 -12.31 -10.58 7.36
C PHE A 83 -13.29 -10.33 6.22
N LYS A 84 -14.16 -9.34 6.41
CA LYS A 84 -15.13 -8.90 5.41
C LYS A 84 -14.70 -7.54 4.86
N TRP A 85 -14.20 -7.51 3.64
CA TRP A 85 -14.02 -6.26 2.89
C TRP A 85 -15.39 -5.74 2.49
N LYS A 86 -15.85 -4.67 3.16
CA LYS A 86 -17.13 -4.01 2.87
C LYS A 86 -16.95 -3.03 1.71
N PHE A 87 -17.17 -3.51 0.49
CA PHE A 87 -17.03 -2.71 -0.71
C PHE A 87 -18.16 -1.67 -0.82
N ARG A 88 -17.80 -0.39 -0.91
CA ARG A 88 -18.73 0.76 -0.93
C ARG A 88 -19.02 1.29 -2.33
N GLY A 89 -18.26 0.82 -3.33
CA GLY A 89 -18.47 1.15 -4.73
C GLY A 89 -19.77 0.54 -5.29
N ASN A 90 -20.15 0.99 -6.48
CA ASN A 90 -21.22 0.40 -7.26
C ASN A 90 -20.71 -0.86 -7.98
N GLU A 91 -21.63 -1.74 -8.37
CA GLU A 91 -21.36 -2.92 -9.22
C GLU A 91 -20.21 -3.81 -8.72
N ILE A 92 -20.36 -4.33 -7.49
CA ILE A 92 -19.34 -5.17 -6.82
C ILE A 92 -18.83 -6.34 -7.70
N GLU A 93 -19.70 -6.99 -8.47
CA GLU A 93 -19.35 -8.07 -9.40
C GLU A 93 -18.38 -7.60 -10.50
N ASN A 94 -18.68 -6.45 -11.12
CA ASN A 94 -17.83 -5.86 -12.16
C ASN A 94 -16.50 -5.40 -11.58
N ALA A 95 -16.52 -4.80 -10.38
CA ALA A 95 -15.32 -4.38 -9.68
C ALA A 95 -14.40 -5.58 -9.41
N ILE A 96 -14.92 -6.64 -8.75
CA ILE A 96 -14.15 -7.85 -8.43
C ILE A 96 -13.62 -8.51 -9.70
N SER A 97 -14.45 -8.63 -10.75
CA SER A 97 -14.03 -9.17 -12.04
C SER A 97 -12.85 -8.39 -12.62
N GLY A 98 -12.96 -7.05 -12.67
CA GLY A 98 -11.91 -6.18 -13.18
C GLY A 98 -10.62 -6.28 -12.37
N VAL A 99 -10.73 -6.32 -11.05
CA VAL A 99 -9.58 -6.50 -10.15
C VAL A 99 -8.90 -7.86 -10.39
N LEU A 100 -9.65 -8.96 -10.41
CA LEU A 100 -9.08 -10.30 -10.61
C LEU A 100 -8.41 -10.45 -11.98
N ILE A 101 -8.97 -9.85 -13.03
CA ILE A 101 -8.36 -9.84 -14.37
C ILE A 101 -6.97 -9.20 -14.33
N ARG A 102 -6.82 -8.07 -13.60
CA ARG A 102 -5.55 -7.36 -13.47
C ARG A 102 -4.55 -8.09 -12.56
N VAL A 103 -5.01 -8.63 -11.44
CA VAL A 103 -4.14 -9.25 -10.41
C VAL A 103 -3.74 -10.69 -10.76
N LEU A 104 -4.57 -11.44 -11.49
CA LEU A 104 -4.29 -12.81 -11.98
C LEU A 104 -3.82 -12.85 -13.46
N PRO A 105 -3.24 -11.76 -13.96
CA PRO A 105 -3.16 -11.37 -15.39
C PRO A 105 -3.92 -12.26 -16.38
N VAL A 106 -5.25 -12.15 -16.40
CA VAL A 106 -6.12 -12.94 -17.29
C VAL A 106 -6.33 -12.19 -18.61
N CYS A 107 -5.60 -12.57 -19.65
CA CYS A 107 -5.65 -11.87 -20.95
C CYS A 107 -6.64 -12.48 -21.97
N SER A 108 -7.04 -13.74 -21.79
CA SER A 108 -7.93 -14.43 -22.74
C SER A 108 -9.37 -13.95 -22.60
N VAL A 109 -9.99 -13.54 -23.72
CA VAL A 109 -11.40 -13.12 -23.77
C VAL A 109 -12.33 -14.22 -23.27
N TYR A 110 -12.04 -15.48 -23.59
CA TYR A 110 -12.80 -16.63 -23.09
C TYR A 110 -12.69 -16.78 -21.57
N GLN A 111 -11.47 -16.66 -21.03
CA GLN A 111 -11.24 -16.72 -19.59
C GLN A 111 -11.91 -15.56 -18.86
N ILE A 112 -11.87 -14.35 -19.42
CA ILE A 112 -12.57 -13.18 -18.88
C ILE A 112 -14.09 -13.42 -18.84
N LYS A 113 -14.68 -13.94 -19.92
CA LYS A 113 -16.10 -14.26 -20.00
C LYS A 113 -16.50 -15.29 -18.93
N LEU A 114 -15.75 -16.38 -18.83
CA LEU A 114 -16.02 -17.47 -17.89
C LEU A 114 -15.80 -17.04 -16.43
N LEU A 115 -14.79 -16.22 -16.16
CA LEU A 115 -14.54 -15.66 -14.83
C LEU A 115 -15.70 -14.77 -14.38
N ARG A 116 -16.20 -13.89 -15.26
CA ARG A 116 -17.39 -13.06 -14.97
C ARG A 116 -18.63 -13.92 -14.71
N GLU A 117 -18.88 -14.93 -15.56
CA GLU A 117 -19.99 -15.87 -15.37
C GLU A 117 -19.89 -16.57 -14.00
N ALA A 118 -18.70 -17.03 -13.60
CA ALA A 118 -18.48 -17.68 -12.31
C ALA A 118 -18.71 -16.72 -11.13
N ILE A 119 -18.22 -15.47 -11.21
CA ILE A 119 -18.41 -14.46 -10.16
C ILE A 119 -19.90 -14.14 -9.97
N THR A 120 -20.65 -13.95 -11.06
CA THR A 120 -22.10 -13.71 -10.97
C THR A 120 -22.81 -14.88 -10.31
N LYS A 121 -22.48 -16.13 -10.68
CA LYS A 121 -23.06 -17.32 -10.03
C LYS A 121 -22.70 -17.41 -8.54
N VAL A 122 -21.47 -17.03 -8.16
CA VAL A 122 -21.07 -16.95 -6.73
C VAL A 122 -21.95 -15.97 -5.96
N PHE A 123 -22.21 -14.78 -6.50
CA PHE A 123 -23.08 -13.82 -5.83
C PHE A 123 -24.54 -14.28 -5.75
N VAL A 124 -25.06 -14.91 -6.81
CA VAL A 124 -26.42 -15.48 -6.82
C VAL A 124 -26.55 -16.59 -5.77
N GLU A 125 -25.55 -17.47 -5.63
CA GLU A 125 -25.61 -18.60 -4.70
C GLU A 125 -25.33 -18.18 -3.25
N PHE A 126 -24.39 -17.26 -3.01
CA PHE A 126 -23.86 -16.99 -1.66
C PHE A 126 -24.10 -15.57 -1.12
N GLY A 127 -24.52 -14.62 -1.96
CA GLY A 127 -24.72 -13.20 -1.59
C GLY A 127 -23.44 -12.44 -1.22
N LYS A 128 -22.27 -13.07 -1.38
CA LYS A 128 -20.95 -12.51 -1.10
C LYS A 128 -19.92 -13.16 -2.01
N PHE A 129 -18.74 -12.54 -2.11
CA PHE A 129 -17.61 -13.12 -2.82
C PHE A 129 -16.55 -13.67 -1.86
N ASN A 130 -15.99 -14.82 -2.19
CA ASN A 130 -14.80 -15.40 -1.58
C ASN A 130 -14.07 -16.26 -2.64
N LEU A 131 -12.74 -16.39 -2.53
CA LEU A 131 -11.92 -17.09 -3.53
C LEU A 131 -12.19 -18.59 -3.56
N THR A 132 -12.38 -19.23 -2.41
CA THR A 132 -12.76 -20.64 -2.32
C THR A 132 -14.11 -20.88 -3.01
N GLN A 133 -15.09 -19.98 -2.80
CA GLN A 133 -16.39 -20.06 -3.48
C GLN A 133 -16.27 -19.92 -5.00
N LEU A 134 -15.38 -19.04 -5.47
CA LEU A 134 -15.08 -18.90 -6.90
C LEU A 134 -14.47 -20.18 -7.48
N VAL A 135 -13.51 -20.80 -6.78
CA VAL A 135 -12.91 -22.08 -7.20
C VAL A 135 -13.97 -23.17 -7.27
N THR A 136 -14.78 -23.34 -6.22
CA THR A 136 -15.89 -24.32 -6.21
C THR A 136 -16.88 -24.07 -7.36
N MET A 137 -17.20 -22.80 -7.65
CA MET A 137 -18.09 -22.47 -8.77
C MET A 137 -17.47 -22.82 -10.13
N LEU A 138 -16.18 -22.55 -10.32
CA LEU A 138 -15.47 -22.94 -11.54
C LEU A 138 -15.41 -24.46 -11.71
N GLU A 139 -15.22 -25.24 -10.64
CA GLU A 139 -15.29 -26.71 -10.68
C GLU A 139 -16.69 -27.21 -11.05
N LYS A 140 -17.75 -26.62 -10.48
CA LYS A 140 -19.14 -26.91 -10.90
C LYS A 140 -19.36 -26.60 -12.39
N MET A 141 -18.81 -25.47 -12.86
CA MET A 141 -18.88 -25.09 -14.27
C MET A 141 -18.10 -26.07 -15.18
N LEU A 142 -16.92 -26.53 -14.75
CA LEU A 142 -16.12 -27.51 -15.48
C LEU A 142 -16.89 -28.83 -15.71
N ASN A 143 -17.66 -29.26 -14.71
CA ASN A 143 -18.45 -30.49 -14.77
C ASN A 143 -19.72 -30.36 -15.62
N THR A 144 -20.25 -29.14 -15.80
CA THR A 144 -21.51 -28.88 -16.52
C THR A 144 -21.31 -28.40 -17.94
N LYS A 145 -20.18 -27.76 -18.25
CA LYS A 145 -19.83 -27.29 -19.60
C LYS A 145 -19.44 -28.48 -20.49
N VAL A 146 -20.08 -28.54 -21.66
CA VAL A 146 -19.82 -29.57 -22.69
C VAL A 146 -18.73 -29.14 -23.67
N ASP A 147 -18.67 -27.84 -23.99
CA ASP A 147 -17.69 -27.30 -24.93
C ASP A 147 -16.25 -27.48 -24.41
N ALA A 148 -15.40 -28.08 -25.23
CA ALA A 148 -14.01 -28.40 -24.86
C ALA A 148 -13.17 -27.15 -24.59
N THR A 149 -13.41 -26.07 -25.35
CA THR A 149 -12.70 -24.80 -25.20
C THR A 149 -13.04 -24.13 -23.87
N ASP A 150 -14.31 -24.12 -23.49
CA ASP A 150 -14.77 -23.61 -22.19
C ASP A 150 -14.12 -24.42 -21.04
N ARG A 151 -14.10 -25.76 -21.14
CA ARG A 151 -13.49 -26.64 -20.12
C ARG A 151 -11.99 -26.40 -19.96
N GLU A 152 -11.26 -26.27 -21.06
CA GLU A 152 -9.83 -25.94 -21.05
C GLU A 152 -9.57 -24.58 -20.38
N ASN A 153 -10.34 -23.55 -20.76
CA ASN A 153 -10.19 -22.21 -20.19
C ASN A 153 -10.55 -22.14 -18.69
N ILE A 154 -11.56 -22.90 -18.25
CA ILE A 154 -11.88 -23.07 -16.82
C ILE A 154 -10.71 -23.74 -16.10
N THR A 155 -10.12 -24.77 -16.68
CA THR A 155 -8.96 -25.48 -16.10
C THR A 155 -7.79 -24.51 -15.89
N HIS A 156 -7.48 -23.67 -16.89
CA HIS A 156 -6.47 -22.62 -16.75
C HIS A 156 -6.79 -21.56 -15.69
N LEU A 157 -8.07 -21.22 -15.48
CA LEU A 157 -8.48 -20.34 -14.38
C LEU A 157 -8.26 -21.00 -13.02
N LEU A 158 -8.66 -22.27 -12.87
CA LEU A 158 -8.43 -23.06 -11.66
C LEU A 158 -6.95 -23.19 -11.33
N THR A 159 -6.10 -23.48 -12.32
CA THR A 159 -4.64 -23.53 -12.12
C THR A 159 -4.07 -22.21 -11.60
N ARG A 160 -4.58 -21.07 -12.06
CA ARG A 160 -4.13 -19.74 -11.58
C ARG A 160 -4.64 -19.44 -10.17
N LEU A 161 -5.83 -19.92 -9.82
CA LEU A 161 -6.46 -19.70 -8.52
C LEU A 161 -6.00 -20.68 -7.44
N SER A 162 -5.37 -21.80 -7.82
CA SER A 162 -4.96 -22.86 -6.89
C SER A 162 -4.12 -22.38 -5.70
N PRO A 163 -3.20 -21.40 -5.81
CA PRO A 163 -2.44 -20.93 -4.64
C PRO A 163 -3.27 -20.16 -3.60
N PHE A 164 -4.52 -19.83 -3.95
CA PHE A 164 -5.41 -18.95 -3.18
C PHE A 164 -6.70 -19.63 -2.74
N SER A 165 -6.89 -20.92 -3.04
CA SER A 165 -8.11 -21.68 -2.71
C SER A 165 -8.34 -21.82 -1.20
N GLU A 166 -7.27 -21.75 -0.40
CA GLU A 166 -7.30 -21.86 1.06
C GLU A 166 -7.61 -20.52 1.77
N LEU A 167 -7.80 -19.43 1.04
CA LEU A 167 -8.10 -18.10 1.61
C LEU A 167 -9.59 -17.97 2.01
N THR A 168 -10.06 -18.86 2.88
CA THR A 168 -11.47 -18.97 3.31
C THR A 168 -11.95 -17.80 4.17
N GLU A 169 -11.04 -17.20 4.93
CA GLU A 169 -11.38 -16.14 5.90
C GLU A 169 -11.69 -14.79 5.25
N ILE A 170 -11.30 -14.59 3.99
CA ILE A 170 -11.43 -13.30 3.29
C ILE A 170 -12.67 -13.32 2.42
N SER A 171 -13.59 -12.39 2.65
CA SER A 171 -14.75 -12.20 1.78
C SER A 171 -14.96 -10.74 1.43
N VAL A 172 -15.56 -10.50 0.27
CA VAL A 172 -15.97 -9.16 -0.18
C VAL A 172 -17.50 -9.14 -0.18
N VAL A 173 -18.06 -8.14 0.49
CA VAL A 173 -19.50 -7.95 0.65
C VAL A 173 -19.87 -6.52 0.27
N THR A 174 -21.10 -6.31 -0.19
CA THR A 174 -21.64 -4.97 -0.38
C THR A 174 -21.78 -4.29 0.99
N ALA A 175 -21.31 -3.05 1.10
CA ALA A 175 -21.54 -2.25 2.30
C ALA A 175 -23.04 -1.96 2.47
N GLY A 176 -23.62 -2.34 3.62
CA GLY A 176 -25.03 -2.09 3.93
C GLY A 176 -25.34 -0.62 4.22
N GLY A 177 -26.59 -0.20 3.96
CA GLY A 177 -27.04 1.19 4.12
C GLY A 177 -27.14 1.70 5.57
N GLU A 178 -27.28 0.81 6.55
CA GLU A 178 -27.48 1.16 7.98
C GLU A 178 -26.18 1.41 8.75
N GLU A 179 -25.01 1.11 8.16
CA GLU A 179 -23.72 1.24 8.84
C GLU A 179 -23.09 2.65 8.72
N LYS A 180 -23.87 3.66 8.33
CA LYS A 180 -23.42 5.06 8.26
C LYS A 180 -22.93 5.62 9.60
N ASN A 181 -23.28 4.97 10.72
CA ASN A 181 -22.92 5.39 12.08
C ASN A 181 -21.89 4.49 12.77
N VAL A 182 -21.26 3.53 12.07
CA VAL A 182 -20.17 2.74 12.68
C VAL A 182 -18.96 3.66 12.86
N LYS A 183 -18.52 3.85 14.10
CA LYS A 183 -17.30 4.59 14.42
C LYS A 183 -16.10 3.81 13.87
N ILE A 184 -15.64 4.19 12.68
CA ILE A 184 -14.47 3.59 12.05
C ILE A 184 -13.24 4.08 12.82
N SER A 185 -12.40 3.15 13.27
CA SER A 185 -11.11 3.52 13.86
C SER A 185 -10.32 4.36 12.85
N PRO A 186 -9.80 5.52 13.24
CA PRO A 186 -9.14 6.42 12.31
C PRO A 186 -7.78 5.89 11.83
N ILE A 187 -7.21 4.88 12.51
CA ILE A 187 -6.09 4.09 12.01
C ILE A 187 -6.55 2.66 11.83
N ILE A 188 -6.40 2.12 10.63
CA ILE A 188 -6.67 0.72 10.32
C ILE A 188 -5.38 0.09 9.83
N VAL A 189 -5.02 -1.06 10.39
CA VAL A 189 -3.89 -1.87 9.93
C VAL A 189 -4.41 -3.20 9.43
N ILE A 190 -4.17 -3.50 8.15
CA ILE A 190 -4.43 -4.80 7.55
C ILE A 190 -3.12 -5.56 7.53
N GLN A 191 -3.01 -6.58 8.38
CA GLN A 191 -1.85 -7.45 8.50
C GLN A 191 -1.90 -8.56 7.45
N LEU A 192 -0.84 -8.67 6.66
CA LEU A 192 -0.67 -9.72 5.66
C LEU A 192 0.54 -10.62 5.95
N SER A 193 1.40 -10.29 6.93
CA SER A 193 2.68 -10.96 7.18
C SER A 193 2.61 -12.49 7.35
N ASN A 194 1.46 -13.00 7.82
CA ASN A 194 1.26 -14.41 8.12
C ASN A 194 0.95 -15.28 6.89
N TYR A 195 0.73 -14.68 5.73
CA TYR A 195 0.48 -15.41 4.48
C TYR A 195 1.76 -15.77 3.75
N LEU A 196 1.68 -16.77 2.87
CA LEU A 196 2.77 -17.10 1.95
C LEU A 196 3.07 -15.93 1.00
N GLU A 197 4.30 -15.82 0.52
CA GLU A 197 4.74 -14.68 -0.30
C GLU A 197 3.87 -14.44 -1.54
N ILE A 198 3.44 -15.51 -2.22
CA ILE A 198 2.52 -15.41 -3.37
C ILE A 198 1.13 -14.88 -2.95
N GLN A 199 0.62 -15.31 -1.80
CA GLN A 199 -0.67 -14.89 -1.25
C GLN A 199 -0.61 -13.44 -0.77
N LYS A 200 0.48 -13.02 -0.10
CA LYS A 200 0.70 -11.62 0.33
C LYS A 200 0.66 -10.67 -0.85
N LYS A 201 1.40 -10.97 -1.92
CA LYS A 201 1.40 -10.16 -3.16
C LYS A 201 0.00 -10.08 -3.77
N PHE A 202 -0.68 -11.22 -3.89
CA PHE A 202 -2.02 -11.27 -4.43
C PHE A 202 -2.99 -10.41 -3.60
N LEU A 203 -3.06 -10.65 -2.28
CA LEU A 203 -3.98 -9.96 -1.38
C LEU A 203 -3.72 -8.45 -1.30
N LEU A 204 -2.46 -8.05 -1.23
CA LEU A 204 -2.08 -6.64 -1.24
C LEU A 204 -2.61 -5.95 -2.49
N ASN A 205 -2.33 -6.50 -3.68
CA ASN A 205 -2.80 -5.90 -4.94
C ASN A 205 -4.33 -5.99 -5.07
N PHE A 206 -4.95 -7.09 -4.65
CA PHE A 206 -6.41 -7.27 -4.66
C PHE A 206 -7.13 -6.20 -3.84
N PHE A 207 -6.71 -5.98 -2.59
CA PHE A 207 -7.33 -4.97 -1.73
C PHE A 207 -7.07 -3.54 -2.18
N VAL A 208 -5.86 -3.24 -2.67
CA VAL A 208 -5.52 -1.90 -3.16
C VAL A 208 -6.31 -1.54 -4.42
N GLU A 209 -6.51 -2.50 -5.31
CA GLU A 209 -7.34 -2.34 -6.51
C GLU A 209 -8.81 -2.11 -6.15
N LEU A 210 -9.37 -2.90 -5.21
CA LEU A 210 -10.74 -2.67 -4.71
C LEU A 210 -10.87 -1.28 -4.08
N LEU A 211 -9.94 -0.91 -3.19
CA LEU A 211 -9.92 0.38 -2.53
C LEU A 211 -9.87 1.54 -3.53
N TRP A 212 -9.08 1.41 -4.60
CA TRP A 212 -9.00 2.44 -5.63
C TRP A 212 -10.31 2.61 -6.40
N GLU A 213 -11.02 1.52 -6.70
CA GLU A 213 -12.38 1.62 -7.26
C GLU A 213 -13.33 2.42 -6.34
N GLU A 214 -13.26 2.19 -5.02
CA GLU A 214 -14.10 2.92 -4.06
C GLU A 214 -13.72 4.41 -3.94
N ILE A 215 -12.42 4.73 -3.98
CA ILE A 215 -11.90 6.11 -3.93
C ILE A 215 -12.29 6.87 -5.21
N LYS A 216 -12.11 6.28 -6.40
CA LYS A 216 -12.51 6.89 -7.68
C LYS A 216 -13.98 7.28 -7.70
N GLN A 217 -14.83 6.44 -7.11
CA GLN A 217 -16.27 6.69 -7.00
C GLN A 217 -16.66 7.61 -5.83
N ARG A 218 -15.68 8.12 -5.06
CA ARG A 218 -15.88 8.94 -3.85
C ARG A 218 -16.77 8.27 -2.79
N ARG A 219 -16.76 6.93 -2.75
CA ARG A 219 -17.54 6.11 -1.79
C ARG A 219 -16.73 5.70 -0.58
N TYR A 220 -15.40 5.81 -0.66
CA TYR A 220 -14.49 5.64 0.46
C TYR A 220 -13.56 6.85 0.57
N ARG A 221 -13.19 7.20 1.80
CA ARG A 221 -12.26 8.29 2.09
C ARG A 221 -11.21 7.81 3.09
N ALA A 222 -9.96 7.74 2.64
CA ALA A 222 -8.78 7.72 3.48
C ALA A 222 -7.94 8.94 3.14
N ASP A 223 -7.36 9.59 4.13
CA ASP A 223 -6.44 10.69 3.85
C ASP A 223 -5.05 10.17 3.49
N ILE A 224 -4.62 9.06 4.12
CA ILE A 224 -3.28 8.49 3.95
C ILE A 224 -3.36 6.97 3.80
N LEU A 225 -2.71 6.48 2.75
CA LEU A 225 -2.46 5.06 2.51
C LEU A 225 -0.98 4.76 2.75
N ILE A 226 -0.69 3.82 3.63
CA ILE A 226 0.68 3.41 3.96
C ILE A 226 0.92 2.01 3.41
N PHE A 227 1.97 1.88 2.61
CA PHE A 227 2.44 0.62 2.07
C PHE A 227 3.85 0.35 2.58
N ASP A 228 3.99 -0.66 3.42
CA ASP A 228 5.29 -1.22 3.73
C ASP A 228 5.74 -2.20 2.66
N GLU A 229 7.05 -2.33 2.50
CA GLU A 229 7.69 -3.11 1.45
C GLU A 229 7.00 -2.90 0.08
N PHE A 230 6.85 -1.62 -0.32
CA PHE A 230 6.12 -1.22 -1.52
C PHE A 230 6.67 -1.86 -2.81
N GLN A 231 7.90 -2.41 -2.81
CA GLN A 231 8.46 -3.12 -3.95
C GLN A 231 7.56 -4.27 -4.41
N HIS A 232 6.75 -4.85 -3.51
CA HIS A 232 5.80 -5.93 -3.81
C HIS A 232 4.51 -5.47 -4.50
N LEU A 233 4.27 -4.16 -4.60
CA LEU A 233 3.15 -3.59 -5.33
C LEU A 233 3.38 -3.60 -6.84
N ASN A 234 2.31 -3.86 -7.58
CA ASN A 234 2.26 -3.60 -9.01
C ASN A 234 2.36 -2.08 -9.26
N LEU A 235 3.35 -1.68 -10.07
CA LEU A 235 3.56 -0.28 -10.47
C LEU A 235 3.42 -0.09 -11.99
N LYS A 236 2.86 -1.07 -12.71
CA LYS A 236 2.49 -0.85 -14.11
C LYS A 236 1.53 0.33 -14.24
N GLU A 237 1.50 0.94 -15.41
CA GLU A 237 0.75 2.16 -15.66
C GLU A 237 -0.74 2.04 -15.30
N GLU A 238 -1.34 0.90 -15.61
CA GLU A 238 -2.74 0.57 -15.38
C GLU A 238 -3.08 0.14 -13.94
N SER A 239 -2.08 0.05 -13.06
CA SER A 239 -2.29 -0.39 -11.67
C SER A 239 -2.90 0.69 -10.78
N ALA A 240 -3.66 0.26 -9.78
CA ALA A 240 -4.23 1.14 -8.76
C ALA A 240 -3.19 2.00 -8.03
N VAL A 241 -2.00 1.46 -7.75
CA VAL A 241 -0.93 2.21 -7.05
C VAL A 241 -0.37 3.32 -7.92
N SER A 242 -0.11 3.03 -9.20
CA SER A 242 0.32 4.07 -10.15
C SER A 242 -0.75 5.15 -10.31
N ALA A 243 -2.01 4.76 -10.40
CA ALA A 243 -3.12 5.71 -10.45
C ALA A 243 -3.22 6.54 -9.15
N LEU A 244 -3.06 5.94 -7.97
CA LEU A 244 -3.04 6.65 -6.68
C LEU A 244 -1.88 7.67 -6.59
N LEU A 245 -0.69 7.33 -7.09
CA LEU A 245 0.47 8.24 -7.06
C LEU A 245 0.33 9.42 -8.03
N ARG A 246 -0.36 9.22 -9.17
CA ARG A 246 -0.59 10.26 -10.18
C ARG A 246 -1.82 11.12 -9.87
N GLU A 247 -2.90 10.48 -9.42
CA GLU A 247 -4.24 11.07 -9.34
C GLU A 247 -4.80 11.17 -7.92
N GLY A 248 -4.18 10.53 -6.92
CA GLY A 248 -4.69 10.50 -5.55
C GLY A 248 -4.92 11.89 -4.95
N ARG A 249 -4.14 12.90 -5.40
CA ARG A 249 -4.33 14.31 -5.02
C ARG A 249 -5.71 14.86 -5.39
N LYS A 250 -6.32 14.43 -6.50
CA LYS A 250 -7.68 14.83 -6.92
C LYS A 250 -8.75 14.33 -5.94
N TYR A 251 -8.41 13.32 -5.14
CA TYR A 251 -9.28 12.66 -4.18
C TYR A 251 -8.83 12.91 -2.73
N ASP A 252 -7.92 13.86 -2.49
CA ASP A 252 -7.34 14.19 -1.18
C ASP A 252 -6.66 12.99 -0.47
N VAL A 253 -6.11 12.05 -1.25
CA VAL A 253 -5.42 10.86 -0.75
C VAL A 253 -3.92 10.99 -0.95
N SER A 254 -3.16 10.81 0.12
CA SER A 254 -1.70 10.71 0.11
C SER A 254 -1.25 9.26 0.22
N VAL A 255 -0.13 8.93 -0.43
CA VAL A 255 0.45 7.59 -0.42
C VAL A 255 1.82 7.67 0.22
N TYR A 256 2.04 6.93 1.29
CA TYR A 256 3.35 6.75 1.89
C TYR A 256 3.85 5.35 1.54
N ALA A 257 4.88 5.31 0.70
CA ALA A 257 5.52 4.08 0.26
C ALA A 257 6.85 3.93 0.98
N ALA A 258 7.00 2.86 1.77
CA ALA A 258 8.23 2.53 2.48
C ALA A 258 8.82 1.22 1.95
N SER A 259 10.13 1.16 1.79
CA SER A 259 10.83 -0.07 1.39
C SER A 259 12.33 0.01 1.70
N GLN A 260 12.99 -1.14 1.69
CA GLN A 260 14.44 -1.21 1.72
C GLN A 260 15.11 -0.77 0.41
N PHE A 261 14.46 -1.04 -0.72
CA PHE A 261 15.02 -0.80 -2.05
C PHE A 261 13.90 -0.67 -3.09
N ILE A 262 14.15 0.03 -4.20
CA ILE A 262 13.15 0.06 -5.29
C ILE A 262 13.23 -1.23 -6.11
N GLY A 263 14.43 -1.78 -6.26
CA GLY A 263 14.68 -3.01 -7.00
C GLY A 263 14.73 -2.79 -8.50
N LYS A 264 14.81 -3.87 -9.27
CA LYS A 264 14.82 -3.83 -10.75
C LYS A 264 13.43 -3.51 -11.29
N LYS A 265 13.01 -2.24 -11.17
CA LYS A 265 11.78 -1.72 -11.79
C LYS A 265 12.11 -0.98 -13.08
N GLU A 266 11.16 -1.01 -14.02
CA GLU A 266 11.24 -0.20 -15.23
C GLU A 266 11.39 1.28 -14.88
N ARG A 267 12.13 2.02 -15.71
CA ARG A 267 12.44 3.43 -15.48
C ARG A 267 11.18 4.27 -15.27
N ALA A 268 10.13 4.04 -16.04
CA ALA A 268 8.85 4.74 -15.92
C ALA A 268 8.19 4.53 -14.53
N ASN A 269 8.32 3.33 -13.95
CA ASN A 269 7.78 3.02 -12.63
C ASN A 269 8.57 3.74 -11.53
N VAL A 270 9.90 3.80 -11.67
CA VAL A 270 10.77 4.57 -10.78
C VAL A 270 10.44 6.07 -10.88
N GLU A 271 10.26 6.60 -12.08
CA GLU A 271 9.89 8.00 -12.29
C GLU A 271 8.54 8.34 -11.63
N THR A 272 7.56 7.42 -11.69
CA THR A 272 6.26 7.57 -11.00
C THR A 272 6.45 7.67 -9.48
N LEU A 273 7.26 6.80 -8.86
CA LEU A 273 7.58 6.89 -7.43
C LEU A 273 8.32 8.19 -7.08
N MET A 274 9.23 8.62 -7.95
CA MET A 274 10.00 9.84 -7.76
C MET A 274 9.17 11.12 -7.90
N GLN A 275 7.90 11.03 -8.31
CA GLN A 275 6.96 12.15 -8.23
C GLN A 275 6.42 12.39 -6.81
N ALA A 276 6.74 11.54 -5.83
CA ALA A 276 6.38 11.79 -4.43
C ALA A 276 6.88 13.17 -3.96
N GLY A 277 6.03 13.91 -3.24
CA GLY A 277 6.31 15.29 -2.84
C GLY A 277 7.46 15.37 -1.85
N ASN A 278 7.54 14.39 -0.95
CA ASN A 278 8.62 14.24 0.01
C ASN A 278 9.29 12.88 -0.16
N LYS A 279 10.61 12.86 -0.06
CA LYS A 279 11.45 11.65 -0.15
C LYS A 279 12.39 11.64 1.03
N ILE A 280 12.43 10.53 1.74
CA ILE A 280 13.20 10.35 2.96
C ILE A 280 14.14 9.17 2.73
N PHE A 281 15.43 9.46 2.60
CA PHE A 281 16.46 8.47 2.33
C PHE A 281 17.26 8.23 3.60
N PHE A 282 16.93 7.16 4.32
CA PHE A 282 17.81 6.59 5.34
C PHE A 282 19.02 5.93 4.68
N HIS A 283 19.95 5.43 5.49
CA HIS A 283 21.12 4.70 5.00
C HIS A 283 20.71 3.62 3.97
N PRO A 284 21.08 3.74 2.68
CA PRO A 284 20.68 2.80 1.64
C PRO A 284 21.38 1.45 1.76
N THR A 285 20.87 0.43 1.06
CA THR A 285 21.67 -0.78 0.82
C THR A 285 22.81 -0.48 -0.15
N GLU A 286 23.87 -1.28 -0.13
CA GLU A 286 25.04 -1.10 -1.01
C GLU A 286 24.64 -1.02 -2.50
N ASN A 287 23.72 -1.89 -2.91
CA ASN A 287 23.25 -1.95 -4.30
C ASN A 287 22.45 -0.70 -4.74
N GLU A 288 21.75 -0.04 -3.82
CA GLU A 288 20.90 1.13 -4.14
C GLU A 288 21.65 2.46 -3.91
N MET A 289 22.81 2.44 -3.25
CA MET A 289 23.56 3.64 -2.85
C MET A 289 23.76 4.63 -4.00
N ARG A 290 24.19 4.15 -5.17
CA ARG A 290 24.46 4.98 -6.35
C ARG A 290 23.19 5.60 -6.91
N ASP A 291 22.10 4.84 -6.98
CA ASP A 291 20.83 5.32 -7.53
C ASP A 291 20.15 6.30 -6.58
N VAL A 292 20.19 6.05 -5.26
CA VAL A 292 19.70 6.98 -4.24
C VAL A 292 20.46 8.31 -4.28
N ALA A 293 21.80 8.27 -4.37
CA ALA A 293 22.60 9.48 -4.52
C ALA A 293 22.23 10.28 -5.78
N ARG A 294 22.01 9.59 -6.91
CA ARG A 294 21.53 10.19 -8.16
C ARG A 294 20.15 10.80 -8.01
N TRP A 295 19.22 10.13 -7.33
CA TRP A 295 17.88 10.65 -7.08
C TRP A 295 17.88 11.85 -6.13
N ILE A 296 18.86 11.98 -5.23
CA ILE A 296 19.00 13.18 -4.40
C ILE A 296 19.49 14.34 -5.24
N ASN A 297 20.65 14.20 -5.88
CA ASN A 297 21.19 15.20 -6.80
C ASN A 297 22.09 14.54 -7.86
N PRO A 298 21.67 14.53 -9.15
CA PRO A 298 22.45 13.96 -10.23
C PRO A 298 23.82 14.61 -10.46
N GLN A 299 23.98 15.90 -10.11
CA GLN A 299 25.22 16.65 -10.35
C GLN A 299 26.33 16.30 -9.35
N ASN A 300 25.96 15.93 -8.11
CA ASN A 300 26.91 15.74 -7.00
C ASN A 300 26.85 14.30 -6.43
N GLN A 301 26.70 13.29 -7.29
CA GLN A 301 26.51 11.89 -6.88
C GLN A 301 27.57 11.40 -5.88
N ASN A 302 28.86 11.64 -6.15
CA ASN A 302 29.96 11.20 -5.27
C ASN A 302 29.90 11.82 -3.86
N GLN A 303 29.48 13.09 -3.76
CA GLN A 303 29.31 13.76 -2.48
C GLN A 303 28.14 13.14 -1.71
N TRP A 304 27.02 12.88 -2.39
CA TRP A 304 25.84 12.29 -1.75
C TRP A 304 26.07 10.84 -1.32
N MET A 305 26.83 10.04 -2.09
CA MET A 305 27.23 8.70 -1.64
C MET A 305 28.02 8.76 -0.32
N ARG A 306 28.97 9.70 -0.18
CA ARG A 306 29.71 9.89 1.08
C ARG A 306 28.79 10.31 2.23
N ILE A 307 27.85 11.22 1.99
CA ILE A 307 26.88 11.65 2.99
C ILE A 307 25.99 10.47 3.44
N LEU A 308 25.41 9.75 2.49
CA LEU A 308 24.52 8.62 2.74
C LEU A 308 25.22 7.50 3.52
N ASN A 309 26.48 7.21 3.17
CA ASN A 309 27.28 6.18 3.83
C ASN A 309 27.60 6.53 5.31
N ASN A 310 27.59 7.80 5.66
CA ASN A 310 27.87 8.28 7.02
C ASN A 310 26.59 8.54 7.85
N LEU A 311 25.40 8.22 7.32
CA LEU A 311 24.16 8.33 8.08
C LEU A 311 24.13 7.30 9.21
N SER A 312 23.90 7.77 10.44
CA SER A 312 23.62 6.92 11.60
C SER A 312 22.17 6.41 11.57
N VAL A 313 21.87 5.40 12.40
CA VAL A 313 20.49 4.94 12.60
C VAL A 313 19.61 6.10 13.05
N GLY A 314 18.44 6.25 12.43
CA GLY A 314 17.52 7.36 12.71
C GLY A 314 17.87 8.67 12.00
N GLN A 315 18.98 8.74 11.26
CA GLN A 315 19.29 9.85 10.36
C GLN A 315 18.85 9.55 8.93
N ALA A 316 18.37 10.58 8.24
CA ALA A 316 17.95 10.50 6.85
C ALA A 316 18.24 11.79 6.09
N VAL A 317 18.46 11.66 4.79
CA VAL A 317 18.39 12.80 3.86
C VAL A 317 16.93 13.03 3.49
N VAL A 318 16.43 14.23 3.78
CA VAL A 318 15.11 14.70 3.38
C VAL A 318 15.23 15.49 2.08
N LYS A 319 14.50 15.06 1.06
CA LYS A 319 14.33 15.77 -0.21
C LYS A 319 12.85 16.03 -0.47
N GLY A 320 12.46 17.30 -0.45
CA GLY A 320 11.06 17.72 -0.59
C GLY A 320 10.91 19.21 -0.29
N CYS A 321 9.70 19.64 0.03
CA CYS A 321 9.44 21.00 0.51
C CYS A 321 9.24 20.97 2.03
N TYR A 322 9.90 21.86 2.75
CA TYR A 322 9.81 21.92 4.21
C TYR A 322 10.00 23.33 4.75
N TYR A 323 9.55 23.55 5.99
CA TYR A 323 9.82 24.74 6.80
C TYR A 323 10.86 24.43 7.88
N ILE A 324 11.70 25.42 8.18
CA ILE A 324 12.67 25.36 9.29
C ILE A 324 12.13 26.25 10.42
N ASN A 325 11.97 25.70 11.62
CA ASN A 325 11.43 26.40 12.81
C ASN A 325 10.11 27.15 12.53
N ASN A 326 9.23 26.58 11.69
CA ASN A 326 7.98 27.20 11.22
C ASN A 326 8.16 28.58 10.55
N ARG A 327 9.36 28.92 10.06
CA ARG A 327 9.57 30.13 9.26
C ARG A 327 8.83 30.02 7.92
N PRO A 328 8.27 31.12 7.38
CA PRO A 328 7.41 31.07 6.19
C PRO A 328 8.16 30.75 4.89
N ARG A 329 9.50 30.82 4.89
CA ARG A 329 10.30 30.53 3.70
C ARG A 329 10.36 29.02 3.47
N VAL A 330 9.81 28.59 2.34
CA VAL A 330 9.88 27.19 1.88
C VAL A 330 11.32 26.85 1.45
N CYS A 331 11.88 25.79 2.05
CA CYS A 331 13.15 25.21 1.67
C CYS A 331 12.94 23.99 0.78
N LYS A 332 13.82 23.81 -0.22
CA LYS A 332 13.78 22.70 -1.18
C LYS A 332 15.11 21.95 -1.33
N LYS A 333 16.18 22.47 -0.72
CA LYS A 333 17.51 21.84 -0.79
C LYS A 333 17.48 20.55 0.04
N PRO A 334 18.06 19.44 -0.44
CA PRO A 334 18.18 18.25 0.37
C PRO A 334 18.93 18.55 1.68
N ILE A 335 18.46 18.00 2.79
CA ILE A 335 18.96 18.28 4.13
C ILE A 335 19.08 16.98 4.93
N ILE A 336 20.08 16.89 5.81
CA ILE A 336 20.22 15.76 6.73
C ILE A 336 19.39 16.06 7.97
N CYS A 337 18.55 15.12 8.37
CA CYS A 337 17.73 15.22 9.56
C CYS A 337 17.87 13.96 10.43
N SER A 338 17.73 14.15 11.73
CA SER A 338 17.51 13.08 12.71
C SER A 338 16.02 13.01 13.05
N VAL A 339 15.48 11.79 13.13
CA VAL A 339 14.15 11.55 13.68
C VAL A 339 14.26 11.60 15.20
N GLN A 340 13.49 12.48 15.83
CA GLN A 340 13.55 12.65 17.28
C GLN A 340 13.05 11.40 18.00
N GLU A 341 13.79 10.98 19.02
CA GLU A 341 13.33 9.99 19.97
C GLU A 341 12.20 10.56 20.84
N VAL A 342 11.26 9.69 21.22
CA VAL A 342 10.24 10.02 22.24
C VAL A 342 10.97 10.00 23.58
N THR A 343 11.24 11.17 24.14
CA THR A 343 11.73 11.31 25.52
C THR A 343 10.64 10.87 26.48
N GLU A 344 11.04 10.08 27.49
CA GLU A 344 10.17 9.55 28.55
C GLU A 344 9.49 10.63 29.39
#